data_AF-A0A2T5DBH5-F1
#
_entry.id   AF-A0A2T5DBH5-F1
#
_cell.length_a   1.000
_cell.length_b   1.000
_cell.length_c   1.000
_cell.angle_alpha   90.00
_cell.angle_beta   90.00
_cell.angle_gamma   90.00
#
_symmetry.space_group_name_H-M   'P 1'
#
loop_
_entity.id
_entity.type
_entity.pdbx_description
1 polymer ?
#
loop_
_entity_poly.entity_id
_entity_poly.type
_entity_poly.pdbx_seq_one_letter_code
_entity_poly.pdbx_strand_id
1 'polypeptide(L)'
;MKKRMNKQLLIGIAVMLSLVIIGIGGKVYMDKREERKAQELLAVEKQSVQALKNTFADIAEVKIEQFDRNDMTGFYGAMVTMTNTKGESVYFDYGFIAQTNKLGAYGIEDIDIQKEGITTRKIKVTYSNGQEDEI
;
A
#
# COMPACT_ATOMS: atom_id res chain seq x y z
N MET A 1 -51.06 -26.96 25.88
CA MET A 1 -51.68 -25.84 25.14
C MET A 1 -50.63 -25.23 24.20
N LYS A 2 -50.82 -25.31 22.87
CA LYS A 2 -49.86 -24.77 21.89
C LYS A 2 -50.13 -23.27 21.72
N LYS A 3 -49.29 -22.42 22.30
CA LYS A 3 -49.40 -20.95 22.19
C LYS A 3 -49.28 -20.59 20.71
N ARG A 4 -50.39 -20.25 20.03
CA ARG A 4 -50.36 -19.81 18.63
C ARG A 4 -49.63 -18.47 18.60
N MET A 5 -48.38 -18.48 18.17
CA MET A 5 -47.61 -17.27 17.94
C MET A 5 -48.36 -16.41 16.92
N ASN A 6 -48.52 -15.13 17.21
CA ASN A 6 -49.15 -14.20 16.28
C ASN A 6 -48.32 -14.19 14.99
N LYS A 7 -48.94 -14.52 13.85
CA LYS A 7 -48.26 -14.58 12.55
C LYS A 7 -47.52 -13.27 12.21
N GLN A 8 -48.04 -12.13 12.67
CA GLN A 8 -47.40 -10.83 12.50
C GLN A 8 -46.11 -10.69 13.33
N LEU A 9 -46.08 -11.24 14.55
CA LEU A 9 -44.89 -11.26 15.40
C LEU A 9 -43.78 -12.13 14.78
N LEU A 10 -44.15 -13.27 14.19
CA LEU A 10 -43.22 -14.15 13.44
C LEU A 10 -42.59 -13.45 12.25
N ILE A 11 -43.39 -12.73 11.46
CA ILE A 11 -42.92 -11.97 10.29
C ILE A 11 -41.96 -10.87 10.72
N GLY A 12 -42.30 -10.13 11.79
CA GLY A 12 -41.42 -9.07 12.33
C GLY A 12 -40.05 -9.60 12.76
N ILE A 13 -40.00 -10.74 13.45
CA ILE A 13 -38.74 -11.39 13.86
C ILE A 13 -37.94 -11.85 12.64
N ALA A 14 -38.59 -12.47 11.65
CA ALA A 14 -37.91 -12.94 10.44
C ALA A 14 -37.30 -11.79 9.64
N VAL A 15 -38.03 -10.68 9.48
CA VAL A 15 -37.52 -9.48 8.81
C VAL A 15 -36.34 -8.90 9.58
N MET A 16 -36.43 -8.73 10.90
CA MET A 16 -35.32 -8.24 11.71
C MET A 16 -34.07 -9.12 11.59
N LEU A 17 -34.20 -10.45 11.67
CA LEU A 17 -33.08 -11.37 11.50
C LEU A 17 -32.45 -11.27 10.11
N SER A 18 -33.27 -11.13 9.06
CA SER A 18 -32.75 -10.96 7.70
C SER A 18 -31.94 -9.67 7.53
N LEU A 19 -32.38 -8.56 8.12
CA LEU A 19 -31.66 -7.28 8.07
C LEU A 19 -30.32 -7.35 8.83
N VAL A 20 -30.26 -8.05 9.95
CA VAL A 20 -29.02 -8.26 10.71
C VAL A 20 -28.01 -9.08 9.89
N ILE A 21 -28.45 -10.16 9.24
CA ILE A 21 -27.56 -10.98 8.40
C ILE A 21 -27.03 -10.18 7.21
N ILE A 22 -27.88 -9.39 6.54
CA ILE A 22 -27.46 -8.52 5.42
C ILE A 22 -26.49 -7.44 5.91
N GLY A 23 -26.74 -6.80 7.05
CA GLY A 23 -25.87 -5.77 7.62
C GLY A 23 -24.48 -6.30 7.98
N ILE A 24 -24.41 -7.47 8.64
CA ILE A 24 -23.14 -8.11 8.99
C ILE A 24 -22.42 -8.61 7.74
N GLY A 25 -23.13 -9.26 6.82
CA GLY A 25 -22.56 -9.77 5.57
C GLY A 25 -21.99 -8.65 4.68
N GLY A 26 -22.70 -7.52 4.58
CA GLY A 26 -22.25 -6.34 3.84
C GLY A 26 -20.97 -5.74 4.43
N LYS A 27 -20.89 -5.59 5.75
CA LYS A 27 -19.69 -5.07 6.43
C LYS A 27 -18.48 -5.99 6.19
N VAL A 28 -18.62 -7.29 6.44
CA VAL A 28 -17.52 -8.26 6.25
C VAL A 28 -17.01 -8.27 4.80
N TYR A 29 -17.92 -8.12 3.83
CA TYR A 29 -17.53 -8.02 2.42
C TYR A 29 -16.70 -6.76 2.14
N MET A 30 -17.10 -5.61 2.69
CA MET A 30 -16.34 -4.36 2.55
C MET A 30 -14.96 -4.46 3.21
N ASP A 31 -14.89 -5.00 4.44
CA ASP A 31 -13.63 -5.14 5.18
C ASP A 31 -12.62 -6.00 4.39
N LYS A 32 -13.07 -7.15 3.85
CA LYS A 32 -12.22 -8.01 3.00
C LYS A 32 -11.75 -7.32 1.72
N ARG A 33 -12.55 -6.42 1.17
CA ARG A 33 -12.18 -5.67 -0.05
C ARG A 33 -11.09 -4.64 0.26
N GLU A 34 -11.23 -3.92 1.36
CA GLU A 34 -10.21 -2.95 1.78
C GLU A 34 -8.90 -3.63 2.18
N GLU A 35 -8.98 -4.78 2.87
CA GLU A 35 -7.80 -5.59 3.20
C GLU A 35 -7.05 -6.03 1.94
N ARG A 36 -7.76 -6.50 0.90
CA ARG A 36 -7.15 -6.86 -0.39
C ARG A 36 -6.48 -5.68 -1.07
N LYS A 37 -7.13 -4.51 -1.10
CA LYS A 37 -6.53 -3.30 -1.68
C LYS A 37 -5.25 -2.91 -0.95
N ALA A 38 -5.24 -2.98 0.39
CA ALA A 38 -4.06 -2.67 1.18
C ALA A 38 -2.90 -3.65 0.89
N GLN A 39 -3.20 -4.95 0.74
CA GLN A 39 -2.21 -5.95 0.36
C GLN A 39 -1.68 -5.75 -1.06
N GLU A 40 -2.56 -5.42 -2.02
CA GLU A 40 -2.18 -5.10 -3.39
C GLU A 40 -1.29 -3.85 -3.46
N LEU A 41 -1.65 -2.79 -2.73
CA LEU A 41 -0.86 -1.56 -2.66
C LEU A 41 0.53 -1.84 -2.08
N LEU A 42 0.61 -2.56 -0.97
CA LEU A 42 1.88 -2.96 -0.36
C LEU A 42 2.73 -3.79 -1.32
N ALA A 43 2.14 -4.72 -2.07
CA ALA A 43 2.88 -5.53 -3.04
C ALA A 43 3.53 -4.65 -4.14
N VAL A 44 2.81 -3.63 -4.62
CA VAL A 44 3.33 -2.68 -5.60
C VAL A 44 4.40 -1.77 -4.99
N GLU A 45 4.23 -1.36 -3.74
CA GLU A 45 5.23 -0.57 -3.00
C GLU A 45 6.54 -1.37 -2.81
N LYS A 46 6.47 -2.67 -2.53
CA LYS A 46 7.65 -3.55 -2.52
C LYS A 46 8.37 -3.57 -3.86
N GLN A 47 7.62 -3.62 -4.97
CA GLN A 47 8.19 -3.56 -6.32
C GLN A 47 8.84 -2.21 -6.59
N SER A 48 8.23 -1.11 -6.15
CA SER A 48 8.78 0.23 -6.35
C SER A 48 10.11 0.40 -5.61
N VAL A 49 10.26 -0.16 -4.42
CA VAL A 49 11.55 -0.16 -3.70
C VAL A 49 12.61 -0.98 -4.44
N GLN A 50 12.25 -2.10 -5.07
CA GLN A 50 13.18 -2.82 -5.93
C GLN A 50 13.62 -1.97 -7.13
N ALA A 51 12.72 -1.17 -7.71
CA ALA A 51 13.07 -0.23 -8.77
C ALA A 51 14.02 0.87 -8.27
N LEU A 52 13.85 1.37 -7.03
CA LEU A 52 14.80 2.29 -6.39
C LEU A 52 16.18 1.63 -6.25
N LYS A 53 16.27 0.38 -5.77
CA LYS A 53 17.53 -0.39 -5.69
C LYS A 53 18.22 -0.56 -7.03
N ASN A 54 17.44 -0.67 -8.10
CA ASN A 54 17.98 -0.81 -9.46
C ASN A 54 18.37 0.54 -10.10
N THR A 55 18.03 1.66 -9.47
CA THR A 55 18.26 3.01 -10.01
C THR A 55 19.31 3.78 -9.21
N PHE A 56 19.38 3.58 -7.90
CA PHE A 56 20.33 4.28 -7.04
C PHE A 56 21.33 3.34 -6.35
N ALA A 57 22.58 3.81 -6.29
CA ALA A 57 23.66 3.14 -5.58
C ALA A 57 23.61 3.43 -4.08
N ASP A 58 24.29 2.56 -3.32
CA ASP A 58 24.62 2.79 -1.91
C ASP A 58 23.43 3.09 -1.00
N ILE A 59 22.23 2.61 -1.32
CA ILE A 59 21.06 2.80 -0.45
C ILE A 59 21.28 2.02 0.86
N ALA A 60 21.00 2.65 2.00
CA ALA A 60 20.96 2.04 3.33
C ALA A 60 19.53 1.85 3.82
N GLU A 61 18.71 2.89 3.68
CA GLU A 61 17.34 2.90 4.17
C GLU A 61 16.43 3.60 3.16
N VAL A 62 15.21 3.10 3.04
CA VAL A 62 14.12 3.69 2.26
C VAL A 62 12.90 3.82 3.17
N LYS A 63 12.43 5.04 3.37
CA LYS A 63 11.18 5.31 4.06
C LYS A 63 10.19 5.91 3.06
N ILE A 64 9.14 5.16 2.75
CA ILE A 64 8.06 5.62 1.88
C ILE A 64 7.12 6.47 2.73
N GLU A 65 7.08 7.77 2.45
CA GLU A 65 6.26 8.74 3.17
C GLU A 65 4.82 8.77 2.64
N GLN A 66 4.67 8.60 1.32
CA GLN A 66 3.39 8.54 0.63
C GLN A 66 3.50 7.63 -0.60
N PHE A 67 2.45 6.86 -0.89
CA PHE A 67 2.39 5.99 -2.06
C PHE A 67 0.95 5.85 -2.54
N ASP A 68 0.64 6.41 -3.71
CA ASP A 68 -0.72 6.47 -4.24
C ASP A 68 -0.76 6.12 -5.73
N ARG A 69 -1.87 5.51 -6.16
CA ARG A 69 -2.14 5.24 -7.57
C ARG A 69 -2.93 6.39 -8.17
N ASN A 70 -2.50 6.88 -9.33
CA ASN A 70 -3.32 7.70 -10.19
C ASN A 70 -4.26 6.81 -11.00
N ASP A 71 -5.56 6.83 -10.69
CA ASP A 71 -6.55 5.98 -11.36
C ASP A 71 -6.72 6.27 -12.86
N MET A 72 -6.39 7.49 -13.30
CA MET A 72 -6.52 7.89 -14.71
C MET A 72 -5.38 7.35 -15.57
N THR A 73 -4.14 7.38 -15.07
CA THR A 73 -2.95 6.95 -15.83
C THR A 73 -2.51 5.53 -15.47
N GLY A 74 -2.93 5.02 -14.32
CA GLY A 74 -2.45 3.76 -13.74
C GLY A 74 -1.04 3.83 -13.17
N PHE A 75 -0.39 5.01 -13.18
CA PHE A 75 0.93 5.23 -12.58
C PHE A 75 0.83 5.41 -11.08
N TYR A 76 1.88 5.01 -10.37
CA TYR A 76 2.00 5.24 -8.94
C TYR A 76 2.89 6.45 -8.70
N GLY A 77 2.43 7.38 -7.88
CA GLY A 77 3.21 8.49 -7.36
C GLY A 77 3.65 8.18 -5.94
N ALA A 78 4.89 8.50 -5.62
CA ALA A 78 5.48 8.20 -4.33
C ALA A 78 6.32 9.37 -3.82
N MET A 79 6.34 9.56 -2.50
CA MET A 79 7.30 10.42 -1.81
C MET A 79 8.14 9.54 -0.89
N VAL A 80 9.45 9.76 -0.89
CA VAL A 80 10.41 8.93 -0.17
C VAL A 80 11.47 9.76 0.52
N THR A 81 11.84 9.33 1.71
CA THR A 81 13.12 9.69 2.33
C THR A 81 14.08 8.52 2.11
N MET A 82 15.16 8.75 1.37
CA MET A 82 16.17 7.74 1.08
C MET A 82 17.49 8.10 1.76
N THR A 83 18.06 7.16 2.49
CA THR A 83 19.33 7.34 3.21
C THR A 83 20.42 6.48 2.57
N ASN A 84 21.58 7.06 2.30
CA ASN A 84 22.72 6.36 1.71
C ASN A 84 23.60 5.66 2.78
N THR A 85 24.60 4.87 2.35
CA THR A 85 25.58 4.19 3.22
C THR A 85 26.33 5.11 4.19
N LYS A 86 26.41 6.41 3.89
CA LYS A 86 27.10 7.41 4.70
C LYS A 86 26.18 8.07 5.73
N GLY A 87 24.89 7.72 5.74
CA GLY A 87 23.90 8.30 6.64
C GLY A 87 23.30 9.62 6.16
N GLU A 88 23.60 10.03 4.93
CA GLU A 88 23.01 11.24 4.33
C GLU A 88 21.66 10.87 3.73
N SER A 89 20.66 11.75 3.86
CA SER A 89 19.29 11.49 3.41
C SER A 89 18.78 12.54 2.44
N VAL A 90 18.03 12.10 1.44
CA VAL A 90 17.33 12.97 0.48
C VAL A 90 15.85 12.64 0.49
N TYR A 91 15.02 13.68 0.48
CA TYR A 91 13.57 13.58 0.32
C TYR A 91 13.19 13.96 -1.11
N PHE A 92 12.47 13.10 -1.82
CA PHE A 92 12.07 13.36 -3.20
C PHE A 92 10.80 12.60 -3.60
N ASP A 93 10.16 13.07 -4.67
CA ASP A 93 9.08 12.35 -5.32
C ASP A 93 9.57 11.51 -6.52
N TYR A 94 8.87 10.41 -6.76
CA TYR A 94 9.09 9.60 -7.95
C TYR A 94 7.79 8.98 -8.46
N GLY A 95 7.74 8.78 -9.78
CA GLY A 95 6.73 7.99 -10.46
C GLY A 95 7.20 6.55 -10.65
N PHE A 96 6.32 5.58 -10.38
CA PHE A 96 6.56 4.16 -10.58
C PHE A 96 5.58 3.54 -11.57
N ILE A 97 6.12 2.76 -12.51
CA ILE A 97 5.36 2.07 -13.55
C ILE A 97 5.41 0.56 -13.27
N ALA A 98 4.36 0.06 -12.61
CA ALA A 98 4.27 -1.33 -12.14
C ALA A 98 4.43 -2.36 -13.27
N GLN A 99 3.92 -2.08 -14.48
CA GLN A 99 3.99 -3.00 -15.62
C GLN A 99 5.43 -3.27 -16.08
N THR A 100 6.32 -2.30 -15.90
CA THR A 100 7.73 -2.40 -16.31
C THR A 100 8.68 -2.57 -15.13
N ASN A 101 8.19 -2.46 -13.90
CA ASN A 101 8.98 -2.45 -12.67
C ASN A 101 10.13 -1.43 -12.72
N LYS A 102 9.84 -0.22 -13.18
CA LYS A 102 10.81 0.87 -13.38
C LYS A 102 10.26 2.18 -12.85
N LEU A 103 11.18 3.07 -12.51
CA LEU A 103 10.85 4.47 -12.26
C LEU A 103 10.50 5.14 -13.60
N GLY A 104 9.44 5.95 -13.61
CA GLY A 104 9.06 6.76 -14.76
C GLY A 104 9.79 8.10 -14.77
N ALA A 105 9.71 8.85 -13.67
CA ALA A 105 10.42 10.10 -13.43
C ALA A 105 10.75 10.21 -11.94
N TYR A 106 11.82 10.92 -11.58
CA TYR A 106 12.18 11.25 -10.20
C TYR A 106 12.82 12.63 -10.16
N GLY A 107 12.50 13.42 -9.12
CA GLY A 107 13.04 14.77 -8.93
C GLY A 107 14.02 14.81 -7.76
N ILE A 108 15.30 14.54 -8.02
CA ILE A 108 16.34 14.63 -6.98
C ILE A 108 17.04 15.98 -7.08
N GLU A 109 16.93 16.80 -6.03
CA GLU A 109 17.63 18.09 -5.95
C GLU A 109 19.12 17.90 -5.59
N ASP A 110 19.43 16.96 -4.69
CA ASP A 110 20.79 16.71 -4.16
C ASP A 110 21.46 15.47 -4.80
N ILE A 111 21.79 15.55 -6.09
CA ILE A 111 22.34 14.43 -6.87
C ILE A 111 23.70 13.90 -6.33
N ASP A 112 24.45 14.73 -5.61
CA ASP A 112 25.73 14.34 -5.02
C ASP A 112 25.57 13.36 -3.85
N ILE A 113 24.41 13.40 -3.17
CA ILE A 113 24.06 12.52 -2.06
C ILE A 113 23.49 11.20 -2.58
N GLN A 114 22.54 11.28 -3.52
CA GLN A 114 21.86 10.11 -4.09
C GLN A 114 22.25 9.89 -5.55
N LYS A 115 23.27 9.04 -5.73
CA LYS A 115 23.86 8.76 -7.05
C LYS A 115 23.14 7.62 -7.75
N GLU A 116 23.04 7.73 -9.07
CA GLU A 116 22.57 6.63 -9.90
C GLU A 116 23.52 5.42 -9.83
N GLY A 117 22.94 4.22 -9.86
CA GLY A 117 23.65 2.95 -9.83
C GLY A 117 22.78 1.84 -9.23
N ILE A 118 23.37 0.69 -8.91
CA ILE A 118 22.60 -0.46 -8.40
C ILE A 118 23.02 -0.78 -6.97
N THR A 119 22.04 -0.84 -6.07
CA THR A 119 22.22 -1.35 -4.71
C THR A 119 21.88 -2.85 -4.68
N THR A 120 22.90 -3.69 -4.50
CA THR A 120 22.75 -5.16 -4.41
C THR A 120 22.61 -5.67 -2.99
N ARG A 121 23.08 -4.91 -2.00
CA ARG A 121 22.96 -5.27 -0.59
C ARG A 121 21.51 -5.19 -0.12
N LYS A 122 21.25 -5.80 1.03
CA LYS A 122 19.99 -5.59 1.75
C LYS A 122 19.90 -4.17 2.29
N ILE A 123 18.70 -3.61 2.29
CA ILE A 123 18.38 -2.28 2.81
C ILE A 123 17.23 -2.37 3.80
N LYS A 124 17.19 -1.45 4.75
CA LYS A 124 16.02 -1.28 5.63
C LYS A 124 14.93 -0.54 4.86
N VAL A 125 13.69 -1.00 5.00
CA VAL A 125 12.54 -0.35 4.37
C VAL A 125 11.45 -0.11 5.39
N THR A 126 10.89 1.10 5.40
CA THR A 126 9.63 1.42 6.09
C THR A 126 8.60 1.81 5.03
N TYR A 127 7.54 1.02 4.91
CA TYR A 127 6.46 1.26 3.96
C TYR A 127 5.47 2.32 4.46
N SER A 128 4.65 2.85 3.55
CA SER A 128 3.63 3.86 3.80
C SER A 128 2.60 3.44 4.85
N ASN A 129 2.35 2.13 4.98
CA ASN A 129 1.46 1.56 6.00
C ASN A 129 2.15 1.34 7.37
N GLY A 130 3.42 1.74 7.50
CA GLY A 130 4.24 1.60 8.71
C GLY A 130 4.90 0.23 8.91
N GLN A 131 4.70 -0.73 7.99
CA GLN A 131 5.41 -2.00 8.06
C GLN A 131 6.90 -1.82 7.74
N GLU A 132 7.75 -2.56 8.44
CA GLU A 132 9.19 -2.58 8.20
C GLU A 132 9.63 -3.91 7.59
N ASP A 133 10.64 -3.87 6.73
CA ASP A 133 11.20 -5.04 6.04
C ASP A 133 12.69 -4.84 5.72
N GLU A 134 13.37 -5.92 5.34
CA GLU A 134 14.77 -5.90 4.92
C GLU A 134 14.94 -6.64 3.59
N ILE A 135 15.17 -5.90 2.51
CA ILE A 135 15.15 -6.43 1.12
C ILE A 135 16.40 -6.12 0.31
#